data_AF-A0A6A5BBT3-F1
#
_entry.id   AF-A0A6A5BBT3-F1
#
_cell.length_a   1.000
_cell.length_b   1.000
_cell.length_c   1.000
_cell.angle_alpha   90.00
_cell.angle_beta   90.00
_cell.angle_gamma   90.00
#
_symmetry.space_group_name_H-M   'P 1'
#
loop_
_entity.id
_entity.type
_entity.pdbx_description
1 polymer ?
#
loop_
_entity_poly.entity_id
_entity_poly.type
_entity_poly.pdbx_seq_one_letter_code
_entity_poly.pdbx_strand_id
1 'polypeptide(L)'
;MRLSSEFRGIVFHNELKALSQYFTQCYLEPVVKGKSRIEEACRNFFEHVAKPILSKELPEMENYIMDFSVSQDGKSVKILEINPYLTTTGVGLFDWESDRETIFENPNPTSFEFRVLKEPIISSQLLNKGKLVKEWEEILKSV
;
A
#
# COMPACT_ATOMS: atom_id res chain seq x y z
N MET A 1 7.54 -13.63 -6.27
CA MET A 1 7.19 -12.22 -6.01
C MET A 1 7.93 -11.78 -4.74
N ARG A 2 8.39 -10.53 -4.62
CA ARG A 2 9.03 -10.05 -3.38
C ARG A 2 7.98 -9.29 -2.57
N LEU A 3 8.04 -9.36 -1.24
CA LEU A 3 7.12 -8.59 -0.38
C LEU A 3 7.15 -7.09 -0.70
N SER A 4 8.32 -6.56 -1.02
CA SER A 4 8.55 -5.16 -1.39
C SER A 4 8.03 -4.76 -2.78
N SER A 5 7.41 -5.67 -3.52
CA SER A 5 6.84 -5.39 -4.84
C SER A 5 5.32 -5.23 -4.84
N GLU A 6 4.64 -5.49 -3.71
CA GLU A 6 3.19 -5.52 -3.64
C GLU A 6 2.60 -4.28 -2.96
N PHE A 7 1.59 -3.70 -3.60
CA PHE A 7 0.94 -2.47 -3.16
C PHE A 7 -0.57 -2.59 -3.30
N ARG A 8 -1.30 -1.90 -2.44
CA ARG A 8 -2.76 -1.83 -2.47
C ARG A 8 -3.21 -0.41 -2.77
N GLY A 9 -3.97 -0.25 -3.84
CA GLY A 9 -4.57 1.01 -4.24
C GLY A 9 -6.05 1.08 -3.89
N ILE A 10 -6.50 2.28 -3.55
CA ILE A 10 -7.90 2.60 -3.33
C ILE A 10 -8.37 3.44 -4.50
N VAL A 11 -9.37 2.94 -5.23
CA VAL A 11 -9.96 3.60 -6.39
C VAL A 11 -11.38 4.03 -6.04
N PHE A 12 -11.68 5.30 -6.29
CA PHE A 12 -12.99 5.89 -6.08
C PHE A 12 -13.32 6.83 -7.25
N HIS A 13 -14.52 6.68 -7.82
CA HIS A 13 -14.97 7.36 -9.04
C HIS A 13 -13.95 7.25 -10.19
N ASN A 14 -13.41 6.04 -10.41
CA ASN A 14 -12.40 5.75 -11.44
C ASN A 14 -11.09 6.56 -11.31
N GLU A 15 -10.80 7.08 -10.11
CA GLU A 15 -9.54 7.73 -9.78
C GLU A 15 -8.79 6.92 -8.73
N LEU A 16 -7.49 6.68 -8.94
CA LEU A 16 -6.62 6.11 -7.92
C LEU A 16 -6.32 7.20 -6.88
N LYS A 17 -6.97 7.09 -5.70
CA LYS A 17 -6.93 8.10 -4.63
C LYS A 17 -5.82 7.87 -3.63
N ALA A 18 -5.50 6.60 -3.38
CA ALA A 18 -4.50 6.25 -2.40
C ALA A 18 -3.75 4.98 -2.79
N LEU A 19 -2.53 4.86 -2.28
CA LEU A 19 -1.67 3.69 -2.41
C LEU A 19 -1.07 3.35 -1.06
N SER A 20 -0.91 2.07 -0.77
CA SER A 20 -0.26 1.58 0.43
C SER A 20 0.68 0.42 0.11
N GLN A 21 1.75 0.23 0.89
CA GLN A 21 2.44 -1.06 0.87
C GLN A 21 1.49 -2.17 1.34
N TYR A 22 1.51 -3.32 0.68
CA TYR A 22 0.58 -4.41 1.03
C TYR A 22 0.88 -4.98 2.43
N PHE A 23 2.15 -5.25 2.71
CA PHE A 23 2.59 -5.83 3.99
C PHE A 23 2.79 -4.74 5.05
N THR A 24 1.72 -4.36 5.73
CA THR A 24 1.68 -3.24 6.71
C THR A 24 2.58 -3.44 7.93
N GLN A 25 2.90 -4.68 8.28
CA GLN A 25 3.69 -5.03 9.46
C GLN A 25 5.21 -5.02 9.19
N CYS A 26 5.63 -4.85 7.93
CA CYS A 26 7.03 -4.96 7.53
C CYS A 26 7.61 -3.60 7.16
N TYR A 27 8.70 -3.19 7.82
CA TYR A 27 9.52 -2.11 7.29
C TYR A 27 10.34 -2.63 6.11
N LEU A 28 10.15 -2.02 4.96
CA LEU A 28 10.77 -2.44 3.70
C LEU A 28 11.57 -1.27 3.15
N GLU A 29 12.85 -1.21 3.49
CA GLU A 29 13.75 -0.12 3.06
C GLU A 29 13.69 0.17 1.54
N PRO A 30 13.64 -0.82 0.63
CA PRO A 30 13.50 -0.55 -0.81
C PRO A 30 12.21 0.19 -1.17
N VAL A 31 11.11 -0.03 -0.44
CA VAL A 31 9.84 0.66 -0.64
C VAL A 31 9.95 2.12 -0.19
N VAL A 32 10.57 2.36 0.97
CA VAL A 32 10.78 3.71 1.49
C VAL A 32 11.68 4.52 0.55
N LYS A 33 12.83 3.95 0.13
CA LYS A 33 13.76 4.60 -0.80
C LYS A 33 13.15 4.77 -2.20
N GLY A 34 12.28 3.87 -2.62
CA GLY A 34 11.67 3.85 -3.95
C GLY A 34 10.31 4.53 -4.04
N LYS A 35 9.83 5.18 -2.97
CA LYS A 35 8.43 5.63 -2.83
C LYS A 35 7.93 6.42 -4.03
N SER A 36 8.63 7.47 -4.45
CA SER A 36 8.21 8.31 -5.58
C SER A 36 8.15 7.56 -6.91
N ARG A 37 9.13 6.68 -7.17
CA ARG A 37 9.16 5.86 -8.38
C ARG A 37 8.01 4.85 -8.43
N ILE A 38 7.71 4.23 -7.29
CA ILE A 38 6.58 3.28 -7.18
C ILE A 38 5.26 4.01 -7.40
N GLU A 39 5.09 5.17 -6.76
CA GLU A 39 3.91 6.03 -6.92
C GLU A 39 3.69 6.37 -8.39
N GLU A 40 4.71 6.90 -9.05
CA GLU A 40 4.65 7.27 -10.48
C GLU A 40 4.31 6.05 -11.34
N ALA A 41 4.96 4.92 -11.13
CA ALA A 41 4.71 3.70 -11.89
C ALA A 41 3.26 3.21 -11.75
N CYS A 42 2.73 3.14 -10.53
CA CYS A 42 1.36 2.71 -10.29
C CYS A 42 0.33 3.70 -10.86
N ARG A 43 0.54 5.01 -10.68
CA ARG A 43 -0.38 6.04 -11.19
C ARG A 43 -0.41 6.07 -12.70
N ASN A 44 0.75 6.03 -13.35
CA ASN A 44 0.85 6.01 -14.81
C ASN A 44 0.22 4.73 -15.39
N PHE A 45 0.50 3.57 -14.78
CA PHE A 45 -0.12 2.32 -15.19
C PHE A 45 -1.64 2.35 -15.01
N PHE A 46 -2.13 2.87 -13.88
CA PHE A 46 -3.56 2.98 -13.64
C PHE A 46 -4.24 3.87 -14.69
N GLU A 47 -3.75 5.09 -14.88
CA GLU A 47 -4.40 6.07 -15.77
C GLU A 47 -4.35 5.66 -17.25
N HIS A 48 -3.23 5.07 -17.69
CA HIS A 48 -3.01 4.80 -19.12
C HIS A 48 -3.28 3.37 -19.54
N VAL A 49 -3.42 2.43 -18.59
CA VAL A 49 -3.62 1.01 -18.90
C VAL A 49 -4.85 0.45 -18.18
N ALA A 50 -4.87 0.47 -16.84
CA ALA A 50 -5.92 -0.21 -16.08
C ALA A 50 -7.30 0.46 -16.25
N LYS A 51 -7.38 1.78 -15.99
CA LYS A 51 -8.62 2.55 -16.05
C LYS A 51 -9.29 2.50 -17.42
N PRO A 52 -8.60 2.74 -18.56
CA PRO A 52 -9.23 2.65 -19.88
C PRO A 52 -9.85 1.26 -20.18
N ILE A 53 -9.20 0.19 -19.74
CA ILE A 53 -9.70 -1.18 -19.91
C ILE A 53 -10.91 -1.41 -19.00
N LEU A 54 -10.79 -1.10 -17.71
CA LEU A 54 -11.87 -1.35 -16.74
C LEU A 54 -13.10 -0.49 -17.01
N SER A 55 -12.95 0.80 -17.34
CA SER A 55 -14.09 1.65 -17.68
C SER A 55 -14.80 1.22 -18.96
N LYS A 56 -14.10 0.53 -19.88
CA LYS A 56 -14.70 -0.02 -21.10
C LYS A 56 -15.43 -1.33 -20.84
N GLU A 57 -14.78 -2.27 -20.15
CA GLU A 57 -15.29 -3.62 -19.97
C GLU A 57 -16.26 -3.74 -18.77
N LEU A 58 -16.14 -2.85 -17.79
CA LEU A 58 -16.93 -2.81 -16.55
C LEU A 58 -17.33 -1.36 -16.21
N PRO A 59 -18.17 -0.70 -17.05
CA PRO A 59 -18.46 0.74 -16.93
C PRO A 59 -19.15 1.14 -15.62
N GLU A 60 -19.82 0.21 -14.94
CA GLU A 60 -20.50 0.46 -13.66
C GLU A 60 -19.54 0.33 -12.45
N MET A 61 -18.33 -0.19 -12.65
CA MET A 61 -17.36 -0.44 -11.58
C MET A 61 -16.44 0.76 -11.38
N GLU A 62 -16.91 1.74 -10.61
CA GLU A 62 -16.15 2.99 -10.37
C GLU A 62 -15.34 3.00 -9.06
N ASN A 63 -15.72 2.14 -8.10
CA ASN A 63 -15.15 2.10 -6.75
C ASN A 63 -14.67 0.69 -6.44
N TYR A 64 -13.37 0.53 -6.17
CA TYR A 64 -12.78 -0.78 -5.87
C TYR A 64 -11.41 -0.62 -5.20
N ILE A 65 -10.92 -1.73 -4.67
CA ILE A 65 -9.56 -1.86 -4.14
C ILE A 65 -8.75 -2.67 -5.15
N MET A 66 -7.58 -2.19 -5.55
CA MET A 66 -6.75 -2.83 -6.58
C MET A 66 -5.36 -3.13 -6.05
N ASP A 67 -4.94 -4.38 -6.14
CA ASP A 67 -3.60 -4.78 -5.74
C ASP A 67 -2.67 -4.82 -6.95
N PHE A 68 -1.50 -4.21 -6.78
CA PHE A 68 -0.47 -4.06 -7.78
C PHE A 68 0.78 -4.85 -7.41
N SER A 69 1.47 -5.35 -8.42
CA SER A 69 2.89 -5.74 -8.33
C SER A 69 3.74 -4.85 -9.22
N VAL A 70 4.81 -4.29 -8.66
CA VAL A 70 5.77 -3.43 -9.37
C VAL A 70 7.11 -4.15 -9.49
N SER A 71 7.68 -4.22 -10.70
CA SER A 71 9.01 -4.81 -10.90
C SER A 71 10.10 -4.01 -10.18
N GLN A 72 11.23 -4.67 -9.88
CA GLN A 72 12.33 -4.05 -9.13
C GLN A 72 12.88 -2.78 -9.81
N ASP A 73 12.86 -2.73 -11.14
CA ASP A 73 13.27 -1.57 -11.95
C ASP A 73 12.17 -0.49 -12.09
N GLY A 74 10.95 -0.76 -11.63
CA GLY A 74 9.80 0.15 -11.70
C GLY A 74 9.20 0.28 -13.11
N LYS A 75 9.65 -0.53 -14.08
CA LYS A 75 9.23 -0.40 -15.49
C LYS A 75 7.95 -1.17 -15.82
N SER A 76 7.60 -2.15 -15.00
CA SER A 76 6.39 -2.94 -15.21
C SER A 76 5.54 -2.95 -13.95
N VAL A 77 4.25 -2.80 -14.16
CA VAL A 77 3.21 -2.90 -13.14
C VAL A 77 2.20 -3.94 -13.62
N LYS A 78 1.73 -4.77 -12.70
CA LYS A 78 0.70 -5.78 -12.96
C LYS A 78 -0.41 -5.65 -11.93
N ILE A 79 -1.64 -5.94 -12.33
CA ILE A 79 -2.77 -6.13 -11.41
C ILE A 79 -2.68 -7.57 -10.87
N LEU A 80 -2.76 -7.72 -9.55
CA LEU A 80 -2.80 -9.01 -8.89
C LEU A 80 -4.23 -9.42 -8.54
N GLU A 81 -5.00 -8.47 -8.02
CA GLU A 81 -6.36 -8.70 -7.54
C GLU A 81 -7.17 -7.40 -7.64
N ILE A 82 -8.48 -7.53 -7.85
CA ILE A 82 -9.47 -6.44 -7.69
C ILE A 82 -10.47 -6.91 -6.65
N ASN A 83 -10.65 -6.10 -5.62
CA ASN A 83 -11.52 -6.35 -4.48
C ASN A 83 -12.64 -5.30 -4.41
N PRO A 84 -13.82 -5.65 -3.86
CA PRO A 84 -14.89 -4.68 -3.64
C PRO A 84 -14.49 -3.51 -2.75
N TYR A 85 -15.02 -2.31 -3.02
CA TYR A 85 -14.92 -1.14 -2.14
C TYR A 85 -15.92 -1.28 -0.98
N LEU A 86 -15.53 -2.08 0.02
CA LEU A 86 -16.33 -2.35 1.22
C LEU A 86 -15.46 -2.19 2.45
N THR A 87 -16.05 -1.78 3.57
CA THR A 87 -15.35 -1.60 4.85
C THR A 87 -14.73 -2.90 5.40
N THR A 88 -15.15 -4.05 4.89
CA THR A 88 -14.58 -5.36 5.20
C THR A 88 -13.31 -5.69 4.39
N THR A 89 -13.04 -4.95 3.31
CA THR A 89 -11.82 -5.09 2.52
C THR A 89 -10.69 -4.30 3.20
N GLY A 90 -9.56 -4.94 3.53
CA GLY A 90 -8.44 -4.21 4.13
C GLY A 90 -7.89 -3.11 3.21
N VAL A 91 -7.48 -1.96 3.77
CA VAL A 91 -6.96 -0.79 3.01
C VAL A 91 -5.47 -0.50 3.27
N GLY A 92 -4.73 -1.50 3.77
CA GLY A 92 -3.29 -1.36 4.04
C GLY A 92 -3.02 -0.47 5.26
N LEU A 93 -2.15 0.53 5.10
CA LEU A 93 -1.79 1.52 6.15
C LEU A 93 -2.81 2.68 6.28
N PHE A 94 -4.00 2.53 5.69
CA PHE A 94 -5.11 3.44 5.89
C PHE A 94 -6.16 2.83 6.81
N ASP A 95 -7.14 3.63 7.17
CA ASP A 95 -8.26 3.27 8.02
C ASP A 95 -9.58 3.77 7.42
N TRP A 96 -10.57 2.89 7.34
CA TRP A 96 -11.85 3.20 6.69
C TRP A 96 -12.65 4.30 7.39
N GLU A 97 -12.52 4.45 8.70
CA GLU A 97 -13.30 5.42 9.45
C GLU A 97 -12.69 6.82 9.34
N SER A 98 -11.36 6.91 9.47
CA SER A 98 -10.66 8.20 9.52
C SER A 98 -10.19 8.74 8.16
N ASP A 99 -9.93 7.89 7.18
CA ASP A 99 -9.38 8.31 5.89
C ASP A 99 -10.42 8.41 4.76
N ARG A 100 -11.63 7.88 4.97
CA ARG A 100 -12.62 7.76 3.89
C ARG A 100 -13.03 9.11 3.32
N GLU A 101 -13.51 10.04 4.13
CA GLU A 101 -13.96 11.35 3.63
C GLU A 101 -12.79 12.24 3.19
N THR A 102 -11.67 12.14 3.89
CA THR A 102 -10.53 13.05 3.73
C THR A 102 -9.59 12.65 2.60
N ILE A 103 -9.55 11.36 2.22
CA ILE A 103 -8.64 10.82 1.21
C ILE A 103 -9.41 10.07 0.13
N PHE A 104 -10.19 9.04 0.49
CA PHE A 104 -10.76 8.13 -0.51
C PHE A 104 -11.88 8.79 -1.31
N GLU A 105 -12.79 9.47 -0.65
CA GLU A 105 -13.96 10.11 -1.25
C GLU A 105 -13.75 11.62 -1.41
N ASN A 106 -12.51 12.09 -1.21
CA ASN A 106 -12.17 13.49 -1.36
C ASN A 106 -12.39 13.92 -2.82
N PRO A 107 -13.25 14.92 -3.07
CA PRO A 107 -13.57 15.36 -4.43
C PRO A 107 -12.41 16.10 -5.11
N ASN A 108 -11.35 16.45 -4.39
CA ASN A 108 -10.17 17.07 -5.00
C ASN A 108 -9.37 16.01 -5.79
N PRO A 109 -9.30 16.09 -7.13
CA PRO A 109 -8.59 15.10 -7.96
C PRO A 109 -7.06 15.14 -7.77
N THR A 110 -6.54 16.19 -7.12
CA THR A 110 -5.11 16.29 -6.77
C THR A 110 -4.78 15.68 -5.41
N SER A 111 -5.79 15.29 -4.63
CA SER A 111 -5.59 14.59 -3.36
C SER A 111 -5.24 13.13 -3.65
N PHE A 112 -3.94 12.84 -3.69
CA PHE A 112 -3.41 11.49 -3.74
C PHE A 112 -2.49 11.27 -2.55
N GLU A 113 -2.62 10.13 -1.88
CA GLU A 113 -1.72 9.78 -0.78
C GLU A 113 -1.11 8.39 -0.95
N PHE A 114 0.22 8.32 -0.83
CA PHE A 114 0.94 7.05 -0.69
C PHE A 114 1.50 6.88 0.71
N ARG A 115 1.00 5.88 1.46
CA ARG A 115 1.51 5.50 2.78
C ARG A 115 2.43 4.29 2.71
N VAL A 116 3.58 4.42 3.38
CA VAL A 116 4.56 3.35 3.59
C VAL A 116 5.00 3.40 5.05
N LEU A 117 5.37 2.25 5.60
CA LEU A 117 5.90 2.16 6.94
C LEU A 117 7.32 2.72 6.93
N LYS A 118 7.53 3.87 7.58
CA LYS A 118 8.79 4.63 7.52
C LYS A 118 9.89 4.09 8.43
N GLU A 119 9.52 3.33 9.45
CA GLU A 119 10.43 2.77 10.45
C GLU A 119 9.94 1.37 10.89
N PRO A 120 10.84 0.47 11.33
CA PRO A 120 10.44 -0.83 11.88
C PRO A 120 9.47 -0.69 13.04
N ILE A 121 8.43 -1.54 13.07
CA ILE A 121 7.57 -1.68 14.25
C ILE A 121 8.37 -2.45 15.30
N ILE A 122 8.89 -1.73 16.29
CA ILE A 122 9.56 -2.34 17.43
C ILE A 122 8.57 -2.42 18.58
N SER A 123 8.27 -3.64 19.04
CA SER A 123 7.45 -3.83 20.24
C SER A 123 8.06 -3.08 21.42
N SER A 124 7.23 -2.39 22.21
CA SER A 124 7.68 -1.74 23.44
C SER A 124 8.30 -2.73 24.44
N GLN A 125 7.94 -4.02 24.33
CA GLN A 125 8.57 -5.10 25.11
C GLN A 125 10.01 -5.36 24.66
N LEU A 126 10.34 -5.19 23.38
CA LEU A 126 11.71 -5.29 22.86
C LEU A 126 12.56 -4.06 23.23
N LEU A 127 11.92 -2.88 23.35
CA LEU A 127 12.58 -1.66 23.82
C LEU A 127 12.94 -1.73 25.31
N ASN A 128 12.15 -2.45 26.09
CA ASN A 128 12.42 -2.67 27.51
C ASN A 128 13.26 -3.94 27.70
N LYS A 129 14.57 -3.83 27.50
CA LYS A 129 15.53 -4.95 27.59
C LYS A 129 15.35 -5.80 28.85
N GLY A 130 15.02 -5.20 30.00
CA GLY A 130 14.79 -5.92 31.27
C GLY A 130 13.49 -6.73 31.35
N LYS A 131 12.64 -6.71 30.30
CA LYS A 131 11.45 -7.55 30.15
C LYS A 131 11.57 -8.55 29.00
N LEU A 132 12.72 -8.58 28.31
CA LEU A 132 13.00 -9.66 27.38
C LEU A 132 13.13 -10.96 28.17
N VAL A 133 12.53 -12.03 27.65
CA VAL A 133 12.79 -13.38 28.16
C VAL A 133 14.30 -13.60 27.98
N LYS A 134 15.03 -14.04 29.02
CA LYS A 134 16.51 -14.03 29.09
C LYS A 134 17.16 -14.65 27.84
N GLU A 135 16.53 -15.66 27.27
CA GLU A 135 16.95 -16.37 26.07
C GLU A 135 17.08 -15.44 24.84
N TRP A 136 16.27 -14.39 24.75
CA TRP A 136 16.34 -13.40 23.68
C TRP A 136 17.45 -12.37 23.89
N GLU A 137 17.84 -12.09 25.14
CA GLU A 137 18.96 -11.20 25.43
C GLU A 137 20.28 -11.78 24.90
N GLU A 138 20.47 -13.10 24.98
CA GLU A 138 21.67 -13.75 24.47
C GLU A 138 21.73 -13.73 22.94
N ILE A 139 20.59 -13.98 22.28
CA ILE A 139 20.49 -13.92 20.81
C ILE A 139 20.82 -12.50 20.32
N LEU A 140 20.25 -11.47 20.94
CA LEU A 140 20.47 -10.07 20.52
C LEU A 140 21.89 -9.54 20.81
N LYS A 141 22.66 -10.17 21.72
CA LYS A 141 24.07 -9.83 21.97
C LYS A 141 25.03 -10.45 20.96
N SER A 142 24.57 -11.43 20.17
CA SER A 142 25.38 -12.19 19.22
C SER A 142 25.35 -11.64 17.78
N VAL A 143 24.63 -10.54 17.55
CA VAL A 143 24.46 -9.87 16.25
C VAL A 143 25.20 -8.55 16.22
#